data_AF-A0A7J4E4H4-F1
#
_entry.id   AF-A0A7J4E4H4-F1
#
_cell.length_a   1.000
_cell.length_b   1.000
_cell.length_c   1.000
_cell.angle_alpha   90.00
_cell.angle_beta   90.00
_cell.angle_gamma   90.00
#
_symmetry.space_group_name_H-M   'P 1'
#
loop_
_entity.id
_entity.type
_entity.pdbx_description
1 polymer ?
#
loop_
_entity_poly.entity_id
_entity_poly.type
_entity_poly.pdbx_seq_one_letter_code
_entity_poly.pdbx_strand_id
1 'polypeptide(L)'
;FVEELEKFGRRNLLIMGIETHVCVYQTVVEALDKGYRVYLLEDAVSSRNPEDRRIAFERMAQAGAKPSSVEMAIYELLKVAGTPQFKKILELVK
;
A
#
# COMPACT_ATOMS: atom_id res chain seq x y z
N PHE A 1 -1.87 -14.78 10.76
CA PHE A 1 -1.69 -13.40 10.25
C PHE A 1 -2.95 -12.58 10.42
N VAL A 2 -4.08 -12.97 9.81
CA VAL A 2 -5.36 -12.21 9.89
C VAL A 2 -5.80 -11.91 11.33
N GLU A 3 -5.76 -12.90 12.22
CA GLU A 3 -6.11 -12.70 13.64
C GLU A 3 -5.22 -11.66 14.34
N GLU A 4 -3.92 -11.63 14.05
CA GLU A 4 -3.01 -10.61 14.59
C GLU A 4 -3.29 -9.24 13.98
N LEU A 5 -3.60 -9.18 12.68
CA LEU A 5 -3.95 -7.93 12.01
C LEU A 5 -5.20 -7.29 12.64
N GLU A 6 -6.20 -8.09 12.97
CA GLU A 6 -7.45 -7.62 13.59
C GLU A 6 -7.22 -7.01 14.98
N LYS A 7 -6.25 -7.52 15.75
CA LYS A 7 -5.90 -6.98 17.08
C LYS A 7 -5.41 -5.53 17.03
N PHE A 8 -4.85 -5.07 15.91
CA PHE A 8 -4.42 -3.67 15.77
C PHE A 8 -5.60 -2.68 15.66
N GLY A 9 -6.82 -3.16 15.41
CA GLY A 9 -8.01 -2.32 15.26
C GLY A 9 -7.90 -1.31 14.11
N ARG A 10 -7.03 -1.55 13.13
CA ARG A 10 -6.81 -0.67 11.96
C ARG A 10 -7.58 -1.19 10.76
N ARG A 11 -8.15 -0.27 9.98
CA ARG A 11 -8.89 -0.58 8.74
C ARG A 11 -8.19 -0.11 7.47
N ASN A 12 -7.16 0.72 7.59
CA ASN A 12 -6.36 1.17 6.44
C ASN A 12 -5.09 0.32 6.39
N LEU A 13 -4.79 -0.24 5.21
CA LEU A 13 -3.58 -1.03 4.97
C LEU A 13 -2.77 -0.37 3.85
N LEU A 14 -1.51 -0.09 4.13
CA LEU A 14 -0.51 0.22 3.11
C LEU A 14 0.16 -1.09 2.71
N ILE A 15 0.07 -1.47 1.44
CA ILE A 15 0.60 -2.74 0.94
C ILE A 15 1.72 -2.48 -0.07
N MET A 16 2.84 -3.18 0.15
CA MET A 16 4.05 -3.17 -0.66
C MET A 16 4.69 -4.57 -0.61
N GLY A 17 5.63 -4.87 -1.52
CA GLY A 17 6.38 -6.14 -1.51
C GLY A 17 6.41 -6.88 -2.86
N ILE A 18 6.78 -8.16 -2.80
CA ILE A 18 6.97 -9.03 -3.97
C ILE A 18 6.43 -10.45 -3.72
N GLU A 19 6.01 -11.21 -4.74
CA GLU A 19 5.78 -10.75 -6.12
C GLU A 19 4.40 -10.09 -6.26
N THR A 20 4.33 -8.99 -7.03
CA THR A 20 3.10 -8.19 -7.22
C THR A 20 1.92 -9.05 -7.67
N HIS A 21 2.15 -9.98 -8.60
CA HIS A 21 1.11 -10.82 -9.20
C HIS A 21 0.80 -12.10 -8.42
N VAL A 22 1.54 -12.38 -7.34
CA VAL A 22 1.36 -13.60 -6.53
C VAL A 22 0.90 -13.21 -5.13
N CYS A 23 1.84 -13.00 -4.21
CA CYS A 23 1.52 -12.80 -2.80
C CYS A 23 0.85 -11.45 -2.55
N VAL A 24 1.29 -10.38 -3.23
CA VAL A 24 0.68 -9.05 -3.08
C VAL A 24 -0.75 -9.07 -3.62
N TYR A 25 -0.97 -9.58 -4.84
CA TYR A 25 -2.30 -9.71 -5.43
C TYR A 25 -3.29 -10.44 -4.52
N GLN A 26 -2.94 -11.65 -4.05
CA GLN A 26 -3.83 -12.44 -3.21
C GLN A 26 -4.12 -11.74 -1.86
N THR A 27 -3.10 -11.12 -1.26
CA THR A 27 -3.26 -10.38 0.00
C THR A 27 -4.18 -9.17 -0.16
N VAL A 28 -4.06 -8.43 -1.27
CA VAL A 28 -4.89 -7.26 -1.55
C VAL A 28 -6.35 -7.66 -1.75
N VAL A 29 -6.60 -8.70 -2.55
CA VAL A 29 -7.97 -9.17 -2.81
C VAL A 29 -8.63 -9.65 -1.51
N GLU A 30 -7.94 -10.48 -0.72
CA GLU A 30 -8.49 -10.94 0.57
C GLU A 30 -8.75 -9.79 1.54
N ALA A 31 -7.85 -8.79 1.60
CA ALA A 31 -8.03 -7.63 2.45
C ALA A 31 -9.25 -6.79 2.03
N LEU A 32 -9.46 -6.59 0.72
CA LEU A 32 -10.63 -5.90 0.19
C LEU A 32 -11.92 -6.65 0.52
N ASP A 33 -11.95 -7.98 0.33
CA ASP A 33 -13.11 -8.83 0.67
C ASP A 33 -13.46 -8.78 2.16
N LYS A 34 -12.46 -8.61 3.03
CA LYS A 34 -12.64 -8.40 4.48
C LYS A 34 -12.98 -6.95 4.86
N GLY A 35 -13.17 -6.07 3.90
CA GLY A 35 -13.59 -4.68 4.11
C GLY A 35 -12.48 -3.73 4.57
N TYR A 36 -11.21 -4.08 4.38
CA TYR A 36 -10.11 -3.15 4.60
C TYR A 36 -10.02 -2.13 3.46
N ARG A 37 -9.57 -0.91 3.79
CA ARG A 37 -9.18 0.11 2.80
C ARG A 37 -7.72 -0.09 2.45
N VAL A 38 -7.48 -0.63 1.26
CA VAL A 38 -6.13 -0.94 0.79
C VAL A 38 -5.58 0.22 -0.05
N TYR A 39 -4.35 0.61 0.27
CA TYR A 39 -3.53 1.56 -0.46
C TYR A 39 -2.31 0.80 -0.99
N LEU A 40 -2.20 0.70 -2.31
CA LEU A 40 -1.17 -0.10 -2.99
C LEU A 40 -0.05 0.82 -3.47
N LEU A 41 1.17 0.59 -2.97
CA LEU A 41 2.33 1.45 -3.23
C LEU A 41 3.06 0.99 -4.49
N GLU A 42 2.83 1.68 -5.62
CA GLU A 42 3.33 1.26 -6.94
C GLU A 42 4.85 1.21 -7.02
N ASP A 43 5.51 2.20 -6.42
CA ASP A 43 6.96 2.34 -6.32
C ASP A 43 7.60 1.35 -5.33
N ALA A 44 6.80 0.61 -4.57
CA ALA A 44 7.25 -0.38 -3.60
C ALA A 44 6.72 -1.80 -3.86
N VAL A 45 6.23 -2.08 -5.07
CA VAL A 45 5.88 -3.43 -5.51
C VAL A 45 6.70 -3.85 -6.72
N SER A 46 7.02 -5.14 -6.82
CA SER A 46 7.76 -5.66 -7.96
C SER A 46 7.43 -7.12 -8.30
N SER A 47 7.66 -7.48 -9.56
CA SER A 47 7.60 -8.84 -10.10
C SER A 47 8.80 -9.06 -11.01
N ARG A 48 9.20 -10.32 -11.21
CA ARG A 48 10.31 -10.64 -12.12
C ARG A 48 10.06 -10.18 -13.55
N ASN A 49 8.82 -10.32 -14.02
CA ASN A 49 8.37 -9.81 -15.31
C ASN A 49 7.60 -8.47 -15.12
N PRO A 50 8.00 -7.38 -15.79
CA PRO A 50 7.31 -6.10 -15.71
C PRO A 50 5.83 -6.17 -16.14
N GLU A 51 5.50 -7.05 -17.07
CA GLU A 51 4.11 -7.18 -17.55
C GLU A 51 3.21 -7.82 -16.49
N ASP A 52 3.71 -8.83 -15.77
CA ASP A 52 2.98 -9.42 -14.65
C ASP A 52 2.76 -8.40 -13.52
N ARG A 53 3.75 -7.52 -13.26
CA ARG A 53 3.59 -6.39 -12.31
C ARG A 53 2.45 -5.48 -12.76
N ARG A 54 2.45 -5.06 -14.03
CA ARG A 54 1.47 -4.13 -14.60
C ARG A 54 0.05 -4.70 -14.53
N ILE A 55 -0.15 -5.93 -15.02
CA ILE A 55 -1.46 -6.60 -15.01
C ILE A 55 -1.99 -6.75 -13.58
N ALA A 56 -1.15 -7.19 -12.65
CA ALA A 56 -1.57 -7.36 -11.26
C ALA A 56 -1.94 -6.04 -10.59
N PHE A 57 -1.16 -4.98 -10.82
CA PHE A 57 -1.43 -3.65 -10.29
C PHE A 57 -2.78 -3.11 -10.79
N GLU A 58 -3.02 -3.18 -12.10
CA GLU A 58 -4.29 -2.75 -12.71
C GLU A 58 -5.48 -3.54 -12.18
N ARG A 59 -5.34 -4.87 -12.06
CA ARG A 59 -6.42 -5.72 -11.51
C ARG A 59 -6.73 -5.38 -10.05
N MET A 60 -5.71 -5.14 -9.23
CA MET A 60 -5.91 -4.73 -7.83
C MET A 60 -6.60 -3.36 -7.74
N ALA A 61 -6.19 -2.40 -8.57
CA ALA A 61 -6.83 -1.09 -8.64
C ALA A 61 -8.32 -1.20 -9.03
N GLN A 62 -8.63 -2.01 -10.05
CA GLN A 62 -10.01 -2.27 -10.47
C GLN A 62 -10.84 -2.99 -9.40
N ALA A 63 -10.21 -3.85 -8.59
CA ALA A 63 -10.86 -4.50 -7.46
C ALA A 63 -11.16 -3.55 -6.28
N GLY A 64 -10.64 -2.31 -6.31
CA GLY A 64 -10.90 -1.29 -5.29
C GLY A 64 -9.70 -0.92 -4.41
N ALA A 65 -8.51 -1.49 -4.65
CA ALA A 65 -7.30 -0.96 -4.05
C ALA A 65 -7.04 0.47 -4.56
N LYS A 66 -6.50 1.34 -3.71
CA LYS A 66 -6.17 2.73 -4.05
C LYS A 66 -4.70 2.82 -4.48
N PRO A 67 -4.39 3.10 -5.75
CA PRO A 67 -3.03 3.39 -6.16
C PRO A 67 -2.44 4.56 -5.35
N SER A 68 -1.19 4.41 -4.93
CA SER A 68 -0.41 5.42 -4.22
C SER A 68 1.09 5.19 -4.49
N SER A 69 1.93 6.11 -4.04
CA SER A 69 3.37 5.90 -3.85
C SER A 69 3.75 5.95 -2.36
N VAL A 70 4.96 5.52 -2.03
CA VAL A 70 5.52 5.65 -0.67
C VAL A 70 5.47 7.11 -0.20
N GLU A 71 5.89 8.04 -1.07
CA GLU A 71 5.90 9.46 -0.75
C GLU A 71 4.50 10.02 -0.51
N MET A 72 3.53 9.68 -1.38
CA MET A 72 2.14 10.09 -1.20
C MET A 72 1.58 9.58 0.14
N ALA A 73 1.78 8.30 0.45
CA ALA A 73 1.28 7.70 1.69
C ALA A 73 1.85 8.39 2.93
N ILE A 74 3.14 8.75 2.91
CA ILE A 74 3.79 9.47 4.00
C ILE A 74 3.13 10.83 4.22
N TYR A 75 2.91 11.61 3.16
CA TYR A 75 2.31 12.93 3.30
C TYR A 75 0.81 12.87 3.64
N GLU A 76 0.07 11.87 3.15
CA GLU A 76 -1.31 11.60 3.57
C GLU A 76 -1.42 11.31 5.06
N LEU A 77 -0.46 10.58 5.63
CA LEU A 77 -0.40 10.31 7.06
C LEU A 77 -0.07 11.56 7.90
N LEU A 78 0.80 12.44 7.39
CA LEU A 78 1.20 13.67 8.07
C LEU A 78 0.09 14.72 8.10
N LYS A 79 -0.74 14.81 7.05
CA LYS A 79 -1.89 15.73 6.87
C LYS A 79 -1.56 17.23 6.85
N VAL A 80 -0.56 17.69 7.62
CA VAL A 80 -0.24 19.09 7.83
C VAL A 80 1.27 19.32 7.65
N ALA A 81 1.61 20.23 6.75
CA ALA A 81 2.99 20.64 6.50
C ALA A 81 3.55 21.53 7.62
N GLY A 82 4.88 21.64 7.69
CA GLY A 82 5.56 22.55 8.62
C GLY A 82 5.60 22.14 10.09
N THR A 83 4.94 21.03 10.46
CA THR A 83 4.98 20.46 11.81
C THR A 83 6.38 19.91 12.16
N PRO A 84 6.72 19.74 13.45
CA PRO A 84 7.96 19.08 13.84
C PRO A 84 8.12 17.67 13.25
N GLN A 85 7.02 16.92 13.12
CA GLN A 85 6.99 15.60 12.50
C GLN A 85 7.25 15.68 11.00
N PHE A 86 6.61 16.64 10.30
CA PHE A 86 6.85 16.88 8.88
C PHE A 86 8.33 17.20 8.61
N LYS A 87 8.94 18.08 9.43
CA LYS A 87 10.36 18.41 9.29
C LYS A 87 11.28 17.20 9.45
N LYS A 88 10.99 16.30 10.40
CA LYS A 88 11.74 15.05 10.58
C LYS A 88 11.58 14.09 9.41
N ILE A 89 10.36 13.96 8.89
CA ILE A 89 10.08 13.06 7.77
C ILE A 89 10.68 13.58 6.46
N LEU A 90 10.73 14.90 6.26
CA LEU A 90 11.40 15.52 5.11
C LEU A 90 12.87 15.09 4.96
N GLU A 91 13.54 14.70 6.05
CA GLU A 91 14.92 14.20 6.01
C GLU A 91 15.01 12.77 5.44
N LEU A 92 13.91 12.01 5.44
CA LEU A 92 13.84 10.63 4.94
C LEU A 92 13.40 10.51 3.48
N VAL A 93 12.74 11.55 2.95
CA VAL A 93 12.14 11.56 1.60
C VAL A 93 13.07 12.29 0.58
N LYS A 94 14.11 12.98 1.06
CA LYS A 94 15.16 13.57 0.21
C LYS A 94 16.17 12.54 -0.26
#